data_AF-A0A3D1XRE9-F1
#
_entry.id   AF-A0A3D1XRE9-F1
#
_cell.length_a   1.000
_cell.length_b   1.000
_cell.length_c   1.000
_cell.angle_alpha   90.00
_cell.angle_beta   90.00
_cell.angle_gamma   90.00
#
_symmetry.space_group_name_H-M   'P 1'
#
loop_
_entity.id
_entity.type
_entity.pdbx_description
1 polymer ?
#
loop_
_entity_poly.entity_id
_entity_poly.type
_entity_poly.pdbx_seq_one_letter_code
_entity_poly.pdbx_strand_id
1 'polypeptide(L)' 'MVKPSDLQIRKQALDPEHSFIVQAPAGSGKTELLIQRYLKLLSGVSQPEEILAMTFTRKASGEMKARIFAAL' A
#
# COMPACT_ATOMS: atom_id res chain seq x y z
N MET A 1 4.03 4.75 22.35
CA MET A 1 3.97 5.19 20.93
C MET A 1 2.60 5.81 20.69
N VAL A 2 2.51 7.08 20.30
CA VAL A 2 1.22 7.75 20.05
C VAL A 2 0.60 7.12 18.80
N LYS A 3 -0.62 6.58 18.94
CA LYS A 3 -1.35 6.05 17.78
C LYS A 3 -1.71 7.22 16.86
N PRO A 4 -1.48 7.13 15.54
CA PRO A 4 -1.94 8.13 14.60
C PRO A 4 -3.46 8.33 14.75
N SER A 5 -3.93 9.58 14.68
CA SER A 5 -5.37 9.90 14.73
C SER A 5 -6.15 9.27 13.58
N ASP A 6 -5.47 8.96 12.47
CA ASP A 6 -6.03 8.32 11.27
C ASP A 6 -5.96 6.78 11.30
N LEU A 7 -5.60 6.16 12.43
CA LEU A 7 -5.38 4.70 12.52
C LEU A 7 -6.58 3.88 11.99
N GLN A 8 -7.81 4.31 12.29
CA GLN A 8 -9.00 3.60 11.85
C GLN A 8 -9.15 3.65 10.32
N ILE A 9 -8.88 4.81 9.71
CA ILE A 9 -8.90 4.99 8.25
C ILE A 9 -7.80 4.13 7.60
N ARG A 10 -6.61 4.07 8.20
CA ARG A 10 -5.53 3.19 7.71
C ARG A 10 -5.94 1.72 7.72
N LYS A 11 -6.60 1.25 8.79
CA LYS A 11 -7.09 -0.13 8.86
C LYS A 11 -8.10 -0.43 7.74
N GLN A 12 -9.03 0.48 7.47
CA GLN A 12 -9.99 0.35 6.37
C GLN A 12 -9.28 0.34 5.01
N ALA A 13 -8.31 1.22 4.80
CA ALA A 13 -7.51 1.25 3.57
C ALA A 13 -6.66 -0.01 3.36
N LEU A 14 -6.37 -0.78 4.42
CA LEU A 14 -5.66 -2.05 4.36
C LEU A 14 -6.60 -3.27 4.25
N ASP A 15 -7.91 -3.08 4.18
CA ASP A 15 -8.84 -4.17 3.98
C ASP A 15 -8.97 -4.50 2.48
N PRO A 16 -8.50 -5.67 2.00
CA PRO A 16 -8.53 -6.02 0.58
C PRO A 16 -9.95 -6.22 0.05
N GLU A 17 -10.94 -6.51 0.91
CA GLU A 17 -12.34 -6.74 0.53
C GLU A 17 -13.08 -5.46 0.09
N HIS A 18 -12.46 -4.30 0.31
CA HIS A 18 -13.07 -3.01 0.02
C HIS A 18 -12.17 -2.15 -0.87
N SER A 19 -12.80 -1.41 -1.78
CA SER A 19 -12.14 -0.34 -2.53
C SER A 19 -11.98 0.89 -1.65
N PHE A 20 -10.85 1.60 -1.77
CA PHE A 20 -10.55 2.75 -0.93
C PHE A 20 -9.86 3.87 -1.72
N ILE A 21 -10.21 5.12 -1.44
CA ILE A 21 -9.53 6.31 -1.96
C ILE A 21 -8.71 6.92 -0.83
N VAL A 22 -7.40 7.07 -1.04
CA VAL A 22 -6.50 7.70 -0.06
C VAL A 22 -6.13 9.09 -0.53
N GLN A 23 -6.66 10.11 0.14
CA GLN A 23 -6.27 11.51 -0.04
C GLN A 23 -5.50 11.96 1.20
N ALA A 24 -4.25 12.39 1.02
CA ALA A 24 -3.45 12.88 2.12
C ALA A 24 -2.33 13.83 1.64
N PRO A 25 -1.83 14.75 2.50
CA PRO A 25 -0.72 15.65 2.16
C PRO A 25 0.60 14.91 1.85
N ALA A 26 1.57 15.63 1.28
CA ALA A 26 2.93 15.11 1.15
C ALA A 26 3.50 14.69 2.52
N GLY A 27 4.32 13.65 2.56
CA GLY A 27 4.93 13.15 3.80
C GLY A 27 4.01 12.34 4.73
N SER A 28 2.72 12.15 4.41
CA SER A 28 1.78 11.39 5.27
C SER A 28 1.94 9.87 5.25
N GLY A 29 2.89 9.33 4.48
CA GLY A 29 3.11 7.88 4.34
C GLY A 29 2.17 7.17 3.36
N LYS A 30 1.64 7.85 2.34
CA LYS A 30 0.76 7.22 1.31
C LYS A 30 1.42 6.03 0.61
N THR A 31 2.69 6.16 0.22
CA THR A 31 3.44 5.08 -0.43
C THR A 31 3.58 3.87 0.49
N GLU A 32 3.89 4.11 1.77
CA GLU A 32 3.98 3.05 2.78
C GLU A 32 2.65 2.31 2.95
N LEU A 33 1.54 3.05 3.03
CA LEU A 33 0.20 2.47 3.10
C LEU A 33 -0.13 1.61 1.87
N LEU A 34 0.23 2.07 0.66
CA LEU A 34 0.04 1.30 -0.57
C LEU A 34 0.90 0.03 -0.61
N ILE A 35 2.13 0.07 -0.10
CA ILE A 35 2.99 -1.12 0.01
C ILE A 35 2.38 -2.14 0.97
N GLN A 36 1.93 -1.69 2.15
CA GLN A 36 1.25 -2.56 3.12
C GLN A 36 -0.04 -3.17 2.54
N ARG A 37 -0.81 -2.40 1.75
CA ARG A 37 -2.00 -2.92 1.06
C ARG A 37 -1.61 -3.97 0.02
N TYR A 38 -0.55 -3.74 -0.76
CA TYR A 38 -0.05 -4.69 -1.75
C TYR A 38 0.37 -6.02 -1.10
N LEU A 39 1.13 -5.96 0.01
CA LEU A 39 1.55 -7.14 0.77
C LEU A 39 0.35 -7.91 1.34
N LYS A 40 -0.69 -7.21 1.79
CA LYS A 40 -1.91 -7.86 2.29
C LYS A 40 -2.72 -8.52 1.17
N LEU A 41 -2.81 -7.89 0.00
CA LEU A 41 -3.39 -8.52 -1.19
C LEU A 41 -2.60 -9.77 -1.60
N LEU A 42 -1.26 -9.70 -1.58
CA LEU A 42 -0.39 -10.85 -1.90
C LEU A 42 -0.69 -12.08 -1.02
N SER A 43 -1.07 -11.87 0.24
CA SER A 43 -1.40 -12.98 1.14
C SER A 43 -2.74 -13.67 0.84
N GLY A 44 -3.60 -13.08 0.00
CA GLY A 44 -4.93 -13.59 -0.31
C GLY A 44 -5.14 -14.03 -1.76
N VAL A 45 -4.21 -13.70 -2.67
CA VAL A 45 -4.27 -14.11 -4.08
C VAL A 45 -3.55 -15.45 -4.30
N SER A 46 -3.91 -16.16 -5.37
CA SER A 46 -3.25 -17.43 -5.73
C SER A 46 -1.94 -17.21 -6.47
N GLN A 47 -1.87 -16.13 -7.26
CA GLN A 47 -0.70 -15.73 -8.05
C GLN A 47 -0.41 -14.23 -7.84
N PRO A 48 0.85 -13.82 -7.65
CA PRO A 48 1.21 -12.41 -7.51
C PRO A 48 0.76 -11.51 -8.66
N GLU A 49 0.68 -12.08 -9.87
CA GLU A 49 0.28 -11.41 -11.12
C GLU A 49 -1.18 -10.93 -11.12
N GLU A 50 -2.01 -11.42 -10.18
CA GLU A 50 -3.38 -10.93 -9.96
C GLU A 50 -3.42 -9.49 -9.43
N ILE A 51 -2.27 -8.94 -8.99
CA ILE A 51 -2.18 -7.60 -8.40
C ILE A 51 -1.40 -6.65 -9.31
N LEU A 52 -2.11 -5.67 -9.87
CA LEU A 52 -1.53 -4.58 -10.64
C LEU A 52 -1.36 -3.31 -9.78
N ALA A 53 -0.13 -2.83 -9.64
CA ALA A 53 0.19 -1.53 -9.06
C ALA A 53 0.75 -0.59 -10.13
N MET A 54 0.20 0.63 -10.22
CA MET A 54 0.58 1.62 -11.22
C MET A 54 1.05 2.92 -10.56
N THR A 55 2.05 3.57 -11.17
CA THR A 55 2.56 4.87 -10.74
C THR A 55 2.85 5.76 -11.94
N PHE A 56 2.82 7.08 -11.76
CA PHE A 56 3.08 8.05 -12.84
C PHE A 56 4.51 8.00 -13.40
N THR A 57 5.50 7.60 -12.60
CA THR A 57 6.91 7.61 -13.01
C THR A 57 7.56 6.25 -12.81
N ARG A 58 8.55 5.93 -13.65
CA ARG A 58 9.38 4.71 -13.49
C ARG A 58 10.16 4.68 -12.19
N LYS A 59 10.54 5.86 -11.67
CA LYS A 59 11.24 5.98 -10.38
C LYS A 59 10.33 5.53 -9.24
N ALA A 60 9.08 5.99 -9.22
CA ALA A 60 8.12 5.64 -8.18
C ALA A 60 7.79 4.13 -8.18
N SER A 61 7.58 3.52 -9.37
CA SER A 61 7.36 2.08 -9.45
C SER A 61 8.60 1.28 -9.02
N GLY A 62 9.80 1.72 -9.39
CA GLY A 62 11.05 1.10 -8.96
C GLY A 62 11.24 1.14 -7.43
N GLU A 63 10.99 2.28 -6.80
CA GLU A 63 11.06 2.43 -5.34
C GLU A 63 10.01 1.58 -4.62
N MET A 64 8.77 1.55 -5.13
CA MET A 64 7.71 0.72 -4.55
C MET A 64 8.06 -0.77 -4.65
N LYS A 65 8.55 -1.22 -5.81
CA LYS A 65 9.02 -2.59 -6.04
C LYS A 65 10.13 -2.95 -5.04
N ALA A 66 11.17 -2.13 -4.95
CA ALA A 66 12.30 -2.39 -4.04
C ALA A 66 11.86 -2.55 -2.57
N ARG A 67 10.91 -1.72 -2.12
CA ARG A 67 10.37 -1.81 -0.76
C ARG A 67 9.51 -3.05 -0.52
N ILE A 68 8.73 -3.48 -1.51
CA ILE A 68 7.97 -4.74 -1.43
C ILE A 68 8.94 -5.91 -1.27
N PHE A 69 9.96 -6.00 -2.13
CA PHE A 69 10.97 -7.07 -2.03
C PHE A 69 11.75 -7.06 -0.72
N ALA A 70 12.03 -5.87 -0.15
CA ALA A 70 12.69 -5.76 1.14
C ALA A 70 11.81 -6.15 2.34
N ALA A 71 10.49 -6.27 2.15
CA ALA A 71 9.52 -6.61 3.18
C ALA A 71 9.05 -8.08 3.12
N LEU A 72 9.52 -8.84 2.13
CA LEU A 72 9.33 -10.30 2.00
C LEU A 72 10.48 -11.04 2.71
#